data_AF-A0A7W1P4G5-F1
#
_entry.id   AF-A0A7W1P4G5-F1
#
_cell.length_a   1.000
_cell.length_b   1.000
_cell.length_c   1.000
_cell.angle_alpha   90.00
_cell.angle_beta   90.00
_cell.angle_gamma   90.00
#
_symmetry.space_group_name_H-M   'P 1'
#
loop_
_entity.id
_entity.type
_entity.pdbx_description
1 polymer ?
#
loop_
_entity_poly.entity_id
_entity_poly.type
_entity_poly.pdbx_seq_one_letter_code
_entity_poly.pdbx_strand_id
1 'polypeptide(L)' 'MTAASPGPVNFKIGNERLIKVTENASRKLTSLLQKQGRPEGALRVAVIGGGCSGLQYKMDLVDGPANRD' A
#
# COMPACT_ATOMS: atom_id res chain seq x y z
N MET A 1 0.48 -16.95 21.10
CA MET A 1 0.13 -16.78 19.67
C MET A 1 1.29 -16.05 19.03
N THR A 2 2.09 -16.76 18.25
CA THR A 2 3.38 -16.31 17.71
C THR A 2 3.17 -15.35 16.55
N ALA A 3 3.50 -14.07 16.72
CA ALA A 3 3.63 -13.14 15.60
C ALA A 3 4.83 -13.58 14.77
N ALA A 4 4.59 -14.14 13.58
CA ALA A 4 5.64 -14.51 12.65
C ALA A 4 6.34 -13.21 12.20
N SER A 5 7.56 -12.98 12.69
CA SER A 5 8.45 -11.95 12.15
C SER A 5 8.70 -12.28 10.68
N PRO A 6 8.26 -11.45 9.72
CA PRO A 6 8.63 -11.66 8.34
C PRO A 6 10.14 -11.41 8.25
N GLY A 7 10.86 -12.33 7.59
CA GLY A 7 12.26 -12.09 7.22
C GLY A 7 12.40 -10.78 6.41
N PRO A 8 13.64 -10.30 6.15
CA PRO A 8 13.85 -9.00 5.55
C PRO A 8 13.05 -8.86 4.24
N VAL A 9 12.04 -8.00 4.27
CA VAL A 9 11.15 -7.77 3.14
C VAL A 9 11.95 -7.01 2.09
N ASN A 10 12.15 -7.62 0.92
CA ASN A 10 12.86 -6.99 -0.18
C ASN A 10 11.89 -6.18 -1.03
N PHE A 11 11.88 -4.87 -0.86
CA PHE A 11 11.08 -3.91 -1.62
C PHE A 11 11.96 -2.75 -2.09
N LYS A 12 11.56 -2.08 -3.17
CA LYS A 12 12.33 -0.96 -3.71
C LYS A 12 11.76 0.37 -3.21
N ILE A 13 12.61 1.21 -2.61
CA ILE A 13 12.21 2.58 -2.27
C ILE A 13 12.09 3.40 -3.57
N GLY A 14 10.84 3.72 -3.93
CA GLY A 14 10.51 4.60 -5.05
C GLY A 14 10.55 6.09 -4.70
N ASN A 15 10.12 6.94 -5.63
CA ASN A 15 9.94 8.38 -5.41
C ASN A 15 8.65 8.89 -6.06
N GLU A 16 8.36 10.17 -5.88
CA GLU A 16 7.11 10.82 -6.34
C GLU A 16 6.95 10.86 -7.86
N ARG A 17 8.01 10.55 -8.65
CA ARG A 17 7.88 10.38 -10.11
C ARG A 17 7.18 9.08 -10.48
N LEU A 18 7.18 8.09 -9.59
CA LEU A 18 6.50 6.81 -9.80
C LEU A 18 5.04 6.88 -9.36
N ILE A 19 4.79 7.35 -8.12
CA ILE A 19 3.46 7.55 -7.56
C ILE A 19 3.50 8.81 -6.67
N LYS A 20 2.64 9.78 -6.96
CA LYS A 20 2.48 10.98 -6.13
C LYS A 20 1.25 10.84 -5.23
N VAL A 21 1.47 10.90 -3.92
CA VAL A 21 0.39 10.95 -2.92
C VAL A 21 0.21 12.39 -2.48
N THR A 22 -1.00 12.93 -2.61
CA THR A 22 -1.29 14.29 -2.17
C THR A 22 -1.39 14.35 -0.64
N GLU A 23 -1.20 15.54 -0.07
CA GLU A 23 -1.30 15.74 1.38
C GLU A 23 -2.69 15.37 1.95
N ASN A 24 -3.75 15.68 1.21
CA ASN A 24 -5.10 15.28 1.61
C ASN A 24 -5.28 13.75 1.58
N ALA A 25 -4.70 13.08 0.58
CA ALA A 25 -4.74 11.62 0.48
C ALA A 25 -3.94 10.94 1.60
N SER A 26 -2.77 11.47 1.96
CA SER A 26 -1.97 10.93 3.07
C SER A 26 -2.70 11.07 4.41
N ARG A 27 -3.29 12.25 4.69
CA ARG A 27 -4.12 12.47 5.90
C ARG A 27 -5.29 11.49 5.96
N LYS A 28 -5.97 11.27 4.83
CA LYS A 28 -7.10 10.32 4.76
C LYS A 28 -6.64 8.89 4.98
N LEU A 29 -5.53 8.48 4.37
CA LEU A 29 -4.95 7.15 4.53
C LEU A 29 -4.60 6.87 5.99
N THR A 30 -3.87 7.78 6.65
CA THR A 30 -3.53 7.64 8.08
C THR A 30 -4.77 7.49 8.94
N SER A 31 -5.82 8.27 8.68
CA SER A 31 -7.09 8.16 9.41
C SER A 31 -7.77 6.80 9.19
N LEU A 32 -7.75 6.25 7.97
CA LEU A 32 -8.30 4.93 7.69
C LEU A 32 -7.52 3.81 8.38
N LEU A 33 -6.18 3.87 8.34
CA LEU A 33 -5.30 2.91 9.00
C LEU A 33 -5.51 2.89 10.52
N GLN A 34 -5.60 4.07 11.14
CA GLN A 34 -5.91 4.20 12.57
C GLN A 34 -7.28 3.60 12.91
N LYS A 35 -8.32 3.90 12.10
CA LYS A 35 -9.66 3.35 12.30
C LYS A 35 -9.74 1.84 12.17
N GLN A 36 -8.87 1.23 11.37
CA GLN A 36 -8.79 -0.22 11.21
C GLN A 36 -7.89 -0.91 12.25
N GLY A 37 -7.31 -0.16 13.20
CA GLY A 37 -6.41 -0.72 14.21
C GLY A 37 -5.05 -1.14 13.63
N ARG A 38 -4.65 -0.57 12.49
CA ARG A 38 -3.40 -0.87 11.77
C ARG A 38 -2.53 0.38 11.63
N PRO A 39 -2.08 1.00 12.74
CA PRO A 39 -1.34 2.26 12.68
C PRO A 39 -0.01 2.16 11.91
N GLU A 40 0.59 0.98 11.87
CA GLU A 40 1.83 0.68 11.13
C GLU A 40 1.59 0.08 9.74
N GLY A 41 0.32 0.01 9.31
CA GLY A 41 -0.05 -0.53 8.01
C GLY A 41 0.35 0.36 6.83
N ALA A 42 0.12 -0.16 5.63
CA ALA A 42 0.44 0.51 4.38
C ALA A 42 -0.73 0.48 3.39
N LEU A 43 -0.71 1.40 2.42
CA LEU A 43 -1.58 1.34 1.25
C LEU A 43 -0.87 0.59 0.13
N ARG A 44 -1.45 -0.52 -0.32
CA ARG A 44 -0.98 -1.26 -1.48
C ARG A 44 -1.76 -0.83 -2.72
N VAL A 45 -1.04 -0.46 -3.78
CA VAL A 45 -1.64 -0.13 -5.07
C VAL A 45 -1.26 -1.20 -6.08
N ALA A 46 -2.25 -1.82 -6.72
CA ALA A 46 -2.06 -2.81 -7.77
C ALA A 46 -2.65 -2.31 -9.08
N VAL A 47 -1.96 -2.58 -10.19
CA VAL A 47 -2.49 -2.37 -11.54
C VAL A 47 -3.12 -3.67 -12.01
N ILE A 48 -4.39 -3.59 -12.42
CA ILE A 48 -5.17 -4.73 -12.91
C ILE A 48 -5.55 -4.47 -14.37
N GLY A 49 -5.48 -5.49 -15.20
CA GLY A 49 -5.99 -5.42 -16.57
C GLY A 49 -7.49 -5.20 -16.59
N GLY A 50 -7.95 -4.14 -17.26
CA GLY A 50 -9.36 -3.80 -17.48
C GLY A 50 -9.91 -4.23 -18.84
N GLY A 51 -9.20 -5.10 -19.57
CA GLY A 51 -9.60 -5.55 -20.90
C GLY A 51 -9.50 -4.41 -21.94
N CYS A 52 -10.49 -4.30 -22.83
CA CYS A 52 -10.53 -3.24 -23.85
C CYS A 52 -10.59 -1.81 -23.27
N SER A 53 -10.92 -1.68 -21.98
CA SER A 53 -11.03 -0.40 -21.28
C SER A 53 -9.72 0.09 -20.67
N GLY A 54 -8.62 -0.67 -20.78
CA GLY A 54 -7.28 -0.25 -20.36
C GLY A 54 -6.85 -0.80 -19.00
N LEU A 55 -6.22 0.03 -18.16
CA LEU A 55 -5.67 -0.35 -16.86
C LEU A 55 -6.56 0.17 -15.73
N GLN A 56 -6.72 -0.64 -14.69
CA GLN A 56 -7.44 -0.28 -13.46
C GLN A 56 -6.47 -0.28 -12.28
N TYR A 57 -6.72 0.61 -11.31
CA TYR A 57 -5.96 0.64 -10.06
C TYR A 57 -6.83 0.07 -8.93
N LYS A 58 -6.27 -0.88 -8.19
CA LYS A 58 -6.85 -1.39 -6.95
C LYS A 58 -6.02 -0.88 -5.78
N MET A 59 -6.70 -0.48 -4.70
CA MET A 59 -6.10 0.05 -3.49
C MET A 59 -6.55 -0.79 -2.29
N ASP A 60 -5.61 -1.41 -1.59
CA ASP A 60 -5.87 -2.26 -0.42
C ASP A 60 -5.07 -1.76 0.79
N LEU A 61 -5.65 -1.81 2.00
CA LEU A 61 -4.93 -1.54 3.24
C LEU A 61 -4.32 -2.84 3.77
N VAL A 62 -3.02 -2.84 4.01
CA VAL A 62 -2.23 -4.02 4.41
C VAL A 62 -1.44 -3.72 5.69
N ASP A 63 -0.96 -4.76 6.37
CA ASP A 63 -0.21 -4.59 7.63
C ASP A 63 1.23 -4.08 7.44
N GLY A 64 1.74 -4.08 6.22
CA GLY A 64 3.08 -3.61 5.89
C GLY A 64 3.47 -3.99 4.46
N PRO A 65 4.67 -3.59 4.00
CA PRO A 65 5.17 -3.98 2.69
C PRO A 65 5.36 -5.50 2.60
N ALA A 66 5.13 -6.05 1.42
CA ALA A 66 5.39 -7.44 1.06
C ALA A 66 6.63 -7.55 0.16
N ASN A 67 7.16 -8.77 0.01
CA ASN A 67 8.32 -9.01 -0.84
C ASN A 67 7.96 -8.67 -2.30
N ARG A 68 8.84 -7.89 -2.94
CA ARG A 68 8.70 -7.36 -4.31
C ARG A 68 7.63 -6.29 -4.48
N ASP A 69 7.21 -5.62 -3.40
CA ASP A 69 6.49 -4.34 -3.51
C ASP A 69 7.41 -3.19 -3.96
#